data_AF-A0A0C2UEE8-F1
#
_entry.id   AF-A0A0C2UEE8-F1
#
_cell.length_a   1.000
_cell.length_b   1.000
_cell.length_c   1.000
_cell.angle_alpha   90.00
_cell.angle_beta   90.00
_cell.angle_gamma   90.00
#
_symmetry.space_group_name_H-M   'P 1'
#
loop_
_entity.id
_entity.type
_entity.pdbx_description
1 polymer ?
#
loop_
_entity_poly.entity_id
_entity_poly.type
_entity_poly.pdbx_seq_one_letter_code
_entity_poly.pdbx_strand_id
1 'polypeptide(L)' 'MEEHWTSAANEMVAYFGREAVSVATRRAEDLARRGDWRAADRAMLLLSRVERLNRERGMGHA' A
#
# COMPACT_ATOMS: atom_id res chain seq x y z
N MET A 1 3.84 -15.54 -4.04
CA MET A 1 4.00 -14.10 -4.40
C MET A 1 2.97 -13.22 -3.70
N GLU A 2 1.69 -13.59 -3.69
CA GLU A 2 0.59 -12.80 -3.10
C GLU A 2 0.67 -12.65 -1.56
N GLU A 3 1.22 -13.66 -0.88
CA GLU A 3 1.45 -13.63 0.58
C GLU A 3 2.42 -12.53 1.01
N HIS A 4 3.52 -12.31 0.28
CA HIS A 4 4.52 -11.30 0.64
C HIS A 4 3.95 -9.88 0.55
N TRP A 5 3.15 -9.59 -0.47
CA TRP A 5 2.47 -8.30 -0.60
C TRP A 5 1.40 -8.10 0.46
N THR A 6 0.71 -9.18 0.84
CA THR A 6 -0.28 -9.15 1.92
C THR A 6 0.38 -8.91 3.28
N SER A 7 1.54 -9.50 3.56
CA SER A 7 2.30 -9.24 4.79
C SER A 7 2.74 -7.78 4.87
N ALA A 8 3.39 -7.28 3.82
CA ALA A 8 3.86 -5.90 3.77
C ALA A 8 2.72 -4.88 3.90
N ALA A 9 1.56 -5.16 3.28
CA ALA A 9 0.39 -4.30 3.40
C ALA A 9 -0.20 -4.32 4.82
N ASN A 10 -0.23 -5.48 5.49
CA ASN A 10 -0.66 -5.58 6.89
C ASN A 10 0.28 -4.82 7.82
N GLU A 11 1.59 -4.91 7.62
CA GLU A 11 2.59 -4.17 8.39
C GLU A 11 2.42 -2.66 8.19
N MET A 12 2.22 -2.20 6.95
CA MET A 12 1.97 -0.79 6.68
C MET A 12 0.70 -0.28 7.34
N VAL A 13 -0.40 -1.02 7.27
CA VAL A 13 -1.66 -0.64 7.94
C VAL A 13 -1.51 -0.69 9.47
N ALA A 14 -0.78 -1.66 10.01
CA ALA A 14 -0.52 -1.74 11.45
C ALA A 14 0.32 -0.56 11.97
N TYR A 15 1.33 -0.14 11.20
CA TYR A 15 2.26 0.92 11.61
C TYR A 15 1.70 2.33 11.35
N PHE A 16 1.10 2.57 10.18
CA PHE A 16 0.65 3.91 9.76
C PHE A 16 -0.86 4.13 9.92
N GLY A 17 -1.64 3.09 10.23
CA GLY A 17 -3.08 3.19 10.42
C GLY A 17 -3.79 3.83 9.23
N ARG A 18 -4.57 4.88 9.48
CA ARG A 18 -5.34 5.62 8.46
C ARG A 18 -4.48 6.29 7.40
N GLU A 19 -3.20 6.57 7.70
CA GLU A 19 -2.28 7.21 6.76
C GLU A 19 -1.57 6.23 5.82
N ALA A 20 -1.72 4.92 6.03
CA ALA A 20 -1.02 3.89 5.27
C ALA A 20 -1.20 4.01 3.75
N VAL A 21 -2.41 4.38 3.30
CA VAL A 21 -2.71 4.63 1.88
C VAL A 21 -1.90 5.81 1.36
N SER A 22 -1.93 6.96 2.07
CA SER A 22 -1.20 8.17 1.65
C SER A 22 0.31 7.93 1.57
N VAL A 23 0.87 7.18 2.53
CA VAL A 23 2.29 6.80 2.54
C VAL A 23 2.63 5.89 1.35
N ALA A 24 1.80 4.89 1.06
CA ALA A 24 1.99 3.99 -0.07
C ALA A 24 1.91 4.74 -1.41
N THR A 25 0.96 5.67 -1.56
CA THR A 25 0.82 6.52 -2.75
C THR A 25 2.07 7.37 -2.99
N ARG A 26 2.54 8.11 -1.97
CA ARG A 26 3.76 8.94 -2.10
C ARG A 26 4.98 8.12 -2.51
N ARG A 27 5.13 6.91 -1.98
CA ARG A 27 6.23 6.00 -2.35
C ARG A 27 6.12 5.53 -3.81
N ALA A 28 4.93 5.19 -4.28
CA ALA A 28 4.73 4.81 -5.69
C ALA A 28 5.06 5.98 -6.63
N GLU A 29 4.62 7.19 -6.30
CA GLU A 29 4.92 8.42 -7.04
C GLU A 29 6.43 8.73 -7.04
N ASP A 30 7.10 8.61 -5.90
CA ASP A 30 8.55 8.82 -5.81
C ASP A 30 9.35 7.87 -6.71
N LEU A 31 8.94 6.60 -6.77
CA LEU A 31 9.59 5.60 -7.62
C LEU A 31 9.34 5.86 -9.10
N ALA A 32 8.11 6.25 -9.46
CA ALA A 32 7.77 6.66 -10.82
C ALA A 32 8.59 7.89 -11.25
N ARG A 33 8.72 8.91 -10.38
CA ARG A 33 9.52 10.11 -10.64
C ARG A 33 11.01 9.82 -10.84
N ARG A 34 11.54 8.78 -10.18
CA ARG A 34 12.93 8.33 -10.34
C ARG A 34 13.16 7.50 -11.61
N GLY A 35 12.10 7.16 -12.35
CA GLY A 35 12.17 6.33 -13.54
C GLY A 35 12.37 4.84 -13.26
N ASP A 36 12.25 4.41 -12.00
CA ASP A 36 12.27 2.98 -11.65
C ASP A 36 10.87 2.39 -11.82
N TRP A 37 10.50 2.15 -13.08
CA TRP A 37 9.17 1.67 -13.44
C TRP A 37 8.83 0.30 -12.83
N ARG A 38 9.83 -0.58 -12.67
CA ARG A 38 9.62 -1.89 -12.04
C ARG A 38 9.32 -1.76 -10.55
N ALA A 39 10.01 -0.86 -9.85
CA ALA A 39 9.71 -0.58 -8.46
C ALA A 39 8.37 0.16 -8.30
N ALA A 40 8.05 1.08 -9.21
CA ALA A 40 6.77 1.77 -9.23
C ALA A 40 5.60 0.80 -9.39
N ASP A 41 5.67 -0.13 -10.34
CA ASP A 41 4.64 -1.17 -10.54
C ASP A 41 4.43 -2.01 -9.27
N ARG A 42 5.53 -2.44 -8.64
CA ARG A 42 5.48 -3.19 -7.38
C ARG A 42 4.85 -2.37 -6.25
N ALA A 43 5.17 -1.07 -6.18
CA ALA A 43 4.58 -0.16 -5.20
C ALA A 43 3.09 0.07 -5.45
N MET A 44 2.65 0.08 -6.71
CA MET A 44 1.21 0.16 -7.05
C MET A 44 0.47 -1.12 -6.62
N LEU A 45 1.04 -2.31 -6.84
CA LEU A 45 0.45 -3.56 -6.34
C LEU A 45 0.30 -3.56 -4.81
N LEU A 46 1.32 -3.06 -4.10
CA LEU A 46 1.27 -2.91 -2.65
C LEU A 46 0.20 -1.88 -2.23
N LEU A 47 0.13 -0.73 -2.90
CA LEU A 47 -0.88 0.30 -2.65
C LEU A 47 -2.29 -0.26 -2.79
N SER A 48 -2.60 -0.97 -3.87
CA SER A 48 -3.93 -1.59 -4.06
C SER A 48 -4.27 -2.57 -2.93
N ARG A 49 -3.28 -3.29 -2.39
CA ARG A 49 -3.49 -4.19 -1.26
C ARG A 49 -3.75 -3.42 0.05
N VAL A 50 -3.01 -2.35 0.29
CA VAL A 50 -3.20 -1.46 1.45
C VAL A 50 -4.58 -0.79 1.39
N GLU A 51 -5.00 -0.28 0.24
CA GLU A 51 -6.34 0.30 0.04
C GLU A 51 -7.45 -0.70 0.35
N ARG A 52 -7.30 -1.94 -0.13
CA ARG A 52 -8.25 -3.01 0.15
C ARG A 52 -8.34 -3.32 1.64
N LEU A 53 -7.20 -3.50 2.32
CA LEU A 53 -7.17 -3.76 3.77
C LEU A 53 -7.74 -2.59 4.57
N ASN A 54 -7.42 -1.36 4.18
CA ASN A 54 -7.92 -0.16 4.84
C ASN A 54 -9.44 -0.01 4.66
N ARG A 55 -9.99 -0.40 3.49
CA ARG A 55 -11.43 -0.48 3.26
C ARG A 55 -12.09 -1.57 4.09
N GLU A 56 -11.53 -2.77 4.10
CA GLU A 56 -12.04 -3.92 4.89
C GLU A 56 -12.05 -3.61 6.39
N ARG A 57 -11.02 -2.92 6.90
CA ARG A 57 -10.95 -2.49 8.31
C ARG A 57 -11.78 -1.24 8.62
N GLY A 58 -11.93 -0.32 7.65
CA GLY A 58 -12.71 0.90 7.78
C GLY A 58 -14.23 0.69 7.67
N MET A 59 -14.69 -0.34 6.95
CA MET A 59 -16.10 -0.73 6.85
C MET A 59 -16.59 -1.60 8.02
N GLY A 60 -15.74 -1.91 9.00
CA GLY A 60 -16.10 -2.63 10.22
C GLY A 60 -16.73 -1.77 11.33
N HIS A 61 -16.88 -0.45 11.11
CA HIS A 61 -17.58 0.48 12.00
C HIS A 61 -18.35 1.50 11.16
N ALA A 62 -19.57 1.15 10.78
CA ALA A 62 -20.66 2.07 10.46
C ALA A 62 -21.93 1.50 11.07
#